data_AF-A0AAV8XDV0-F1
#
_entry.id   AF-A0AAV8XDV0-F1
#
_cell.length_a   1.000
_cell.length_b   1.000
_cell.length_c   1.000
_cell.angle_alpha   90.00
_cell.angle_beta   90.00
_cell.angle_gamma   90.00
#
_symmetry.space_group_name_H-M   'P 1'
#
loop_
_entity.id
_entity.type
_entity.pdbx_description
1 polymer ?
#
loop_
_entity_poly.entity_id
_entity_poly.type
_entity_poly.pdbx_seq_one_letter_code
_entity_poly.pdbx_strand_id
1 'polypeptide(L)'
;MENKEKEYKKKGSWNETNLKTAVDLVLTKQMSLRQASVKYDIPKSTLHDKVASLNAGKEVSFVPKMGRFSKTFSPEYEELLVNHVKDLSNRCLPLMKKEFLKLAYDLAVALNIPHRFNCEKSAAGKHFYYDFMARHPDLSLRTPESMSMMRAVGFNKPQVDLFFINLDKLMTLYNFSPSNIYNCDETGVSCVQKHQKLSLQKLFVK
;
A
#
# COMPACT_ATOMS: atom_id res chain seq x y z
N MET A 1 27.00 -37.41 -25.72
CA MET A 1 27.47 -36.19 -25.02
C MET A 1 26.60 -36.05 -23.79
N GLU A 2 27.18 -36.31 -22.62
CA GLU A 2 26.45 -36.39 -21.36
C GLU A 2 26.22 -34.97 -20.83
N ASN A 3 24.94 -34.58 -20.71
CA ASN A 3 24.55 -33.30 -20.16
C ASN A 3 24.88 -33.27 -18.66
N LYS A 4 26.01 -32.66 -18.30
CA LYS A 4 26.30 -32.30 -16.91
C LYS A 4 25.35 -31.18 -16.50
N GLU A 5 24.31 -31.51 -15.73
CA GLU A 5 23.49 -30.52 -15.04
C GLU A 5 24.40 -29.63 -14.18
N LYS A 6 24.36 -28.31 -14.43
CA LYS A 6 25.12 -27.35 -13.62
C LYS A 6 24.41 -27.22 -12.28
N GLU A 7 24.96 -27.85 -11.25
CA GLU A 7 24.49 -27.70 -9.88
C GLU A 7 24.74 -26.26 -9.41
N TYR A 8 23.69 -25.43 -9.39
CA TYR A 8 23.79 -24.03 -8.97
C TYR A 8 23.88 -23.96 -7.45
N LYS A 9 25.04 -23.58 -6.90
CA LYS A 9 25.19 -23.33 -5.46
C LYS A 9 24.17 -22.27 -5.00
N LYS A 10 23.34 -22.64 -4.01
CA LYS A 10 22.34 -21.75 -3.39
C LYS A 10 23.04 -20.52 -2.80
N LYS A 11 22.73 -19.33 -3.32
CA LYS A 11 23.31 -18.07 -2.82
C LYS A 11 22.81 -17.78 -1.41
N GLY A 12 23.68 -17.35 -0.51
CA GLY A 12 23.30 -16.90 0.83
C GLY A 12 23.17 -18.00 1.88
N SER A 13 23.72 -19.21 1.68
CA SER A 13 23.63 -20.30 2.66
C SER A 13 24.62 -20.20 3.83
N TRP A 14 25.38 -19.11 3.94
CA TRP A 14 26.39 -18.96 4.99
C TRP A 14 25.78 -18.52 6.33
N ASN A 15 26.35 -19.03 7.41
CA ASN A 15 25.95 -18.66 8.77
C ASN A 15 26.52 -17.27 9.14
N GLU A 16 25.73 -16.46 9.85
CA GLU A 16 26.10 -15.08 10.23
C GLU A 16 27.35 -15.06 11.11
N THR A 17 27.44 -15.99 12.06
CA THR A 17 28.56 -16.14 12.99
C THR A 17 29.86 -16.51 12.25
N ASN A 18 29.77 -17.46 11.31
CA ASN A 18 30.89 -17.87 10.48
C ASN A 18 31.38 -16.72 9.59
N LEU A 19 30.48 -15.91 9.05
CA LEU A 19 30.84 -14.74 8.25
C LEU A 19 31.56 -13.67 9.08
N LYS A 20 31.08 -13.37 10.29
CA LYS A 20 31.74 -12.40 11.19
C LYS A 20 33.17 -12.84 11.52
N THR A 21 33.33 -14.09 12.00
CA THR A 21 34.66 -14.64 12.34
C THR A 21 35.60 -14.68 11.14
N ALA A 22 35.11 -15.07 9.95
CA ALA A 22 35.92 -15.08 8.73
C ALA A 22 36.38 -13.67 8.31
N VAL A 23 35.52 -12.65 8.46
CA VAL A 23 35.85 -11.26 8.14
C VAL A 23 36.87 -10.70 9.13
N ASP A 24 36.70 -10.94 10.43
CA ASP A 24 37.64 -10.48 11.46
C ASP A 24 39.05 -11.09 11.28
N LEU A 25 39.13 -12.39 10.97
CA LEU A 25 40.40 -13.07 10.70
C LEU A 25 41.11 -12.56 9.43
N VAL A 26 40.35 -12.11 8.44
CA VAL A 26 40.90 -11.51 7.22
C VAL A 26 41.35 -10.07 7.48
N LEU A 27 40.59 -9.29 8.26
CA LEU A 27 40.96 -7.92 8.63
C LEU A 27 42.20 -7.86 9.52
N THR A 28 42.31 -8.77 10.48
CA THR A 28 43.49 -8.93 11.35
C THR A 28 44.70 -9.54 10.62
N LYS A 29 44.60 -9.79 9.31
CA LYS A 29 45.62 -10.42 8.45
C LYS A 29 46.09 -11.81 8.92
N GLN A 30 45.31 -12.49 9.76
CA GLN A 30 45.61 -13.84 10.23
C GLN A 30 45.32 -14.91 9.16
N MET A 31 44.37 -14.65 8.25
CA MET A 31 44.04 -15.56 7.14
C MET A 31 43.89 -14.81 5.82
N SER A 32 44.30 -15.45 4.72
CA SER A 32 44.02 -14.95 3.37
C SER A 32 42.54 -15.18 2.99
N LEU A 33 42.01 -14.34 2.10
CA LEU A 33 40.64 -14.49 1.55
C LEU A 33 40.36 -15.91 1.03
N ARG A 34 41.36 -16.56 0.44
CA ARG A 34 41.23 -17.91 -0.11
C ARG A 34 41.15 -18.97 1.00
N GLN A 35 41.98 -18.86 2.03
CA GLN A 35 41.95 -19.77 3.18
C GLN A 35 40.65 -19.61 3.99
N ALA A 36 40.19 -18.37 4.20
CA ALA A 36 38.93 -18.10 4.89
C ALA A 36 37.72 -18.64 4.10
N SER A 37 37.73 -18.48 2.77
CA SER A 37 36.68 -19.01 1.90
C SER A 37 36.52 -20.53 2.01
N VAL A 38 37.64 -21.26 2.01
CA VAL A 38 37.64 -22.73 2.14
C VAL A 38 37.26 -23.17 3.56
N LYS A 39 37.80 -22.52 4.59
CA LYS A 39 37.59 -22.91 6.00
C LYS A 39 36.14 -22.71 6.46
N TYR A 40 35.49 -21.65 6.01
CA TYR A 40 34.15 -21.27 6.45
C TYR A 40 33.05 -21.58 5.41
N ASP A 41 33.42 -22.17 4.26
CA ASP A 41 32.53 -22.43 3.10
C ASP A 41 31.75 -21.19 2.64
N ILE A 42 32.43 -20.05 2.58
CA ILE A 42 31.86 -18.77 2.14
C ILE A 42 32.47 -18.41 0.78
N PRO A 43 31.67 -18.00 -0.23
CA PRO A 43 32.22 -17.56 -1.51
C PRO A 43 33.24 -16.42 -1.34
N LYS A 44 34.39 -16.55 -2.00
CA LYS A 44 35.47 -15.56 -1.95
C LYS A 44 35.00 -14.15 -2.32
N SER A 45 34.09 -14.03 -3.29
CA SER A 45 33.50 -12.75 -3.70
C SER A 45 32.75 -12.09 -2.55
N THR A 46 31.92 -12.85 -1.82
CA THR A 46 31.20 -12.35 -0.64
C THR A 46 32.15 -11.84 0.43
N LEU A 47 33.22 -12.58 0.76
CA LEU A 47 34.22 -12.12 1.73
C LEU A 47 34.94 -10.85 1.27
N HIS A 48 35.34 -10.82 0.00
CA HIS A 48 36.00 -9.66 -0.60
C HIS A 48 35.12 -8.40 -0.53
N ASP A 49 33.86 -8.49 -0.94
CA ASP A 49 32.93 -7.35 -0.94
C ASP A 49 32.67 -6.82 0.47
N LYS A 50 32.57 -7.71 1.46
CA LYS A 50 32.34 -7.37 2.86
C LYS A 50 33.56 -6.70 3.49
N VAL A 51 34.75 -7.22 3.26
CA VAL A 51 36.02 -6.62 3.72
C VAL A 51 36.26 -5.27 3.04
N ALA A 52 36.02 -5.16 1.73
CA ALA A 52 36.15 -3.89 1.01
C ALA A 52 35.16 -2.84 1.53
N SER A 53 33.92 -3.23 1.85
CA SER A 53 32.91 -2.33 2.42
C SER A 53 33.28 -1.84 3.83
N LEU A 54 33.82 -2.72 4.68
CA LEU A 54 34.30 -2.35 6.02
C LEU A 54 35.53 -1.44 5.97
N ASN A 55 36.48 -1.72 5.07
CA ASN A 55 37.63 -0.84 4.86
C ASN A 55 37.22 0.55 4.33
N ALA A 56 36.10 0.64 3.61
CA ALA A 56 35.50 1.90 3.17
C ALA A 56 34.65 2.59 4.25
N GLY A 57 34.64 2.09 5.50
CA GLY A 57 33.88 2.65 6.62
C GLY A 57 32.36 2.48 6.50
N LYS A 58 31.88 1.59 5.63
CA LYS A 58 30.44 1.34 5.47
C LYS A 58 29.96 0.32 6.49
N GLU A 59 28.75 0.53 6.99
CA GLU A 59 28.09 -0.44 7.84
C GLU A 59 27.72 -1.70 7.03
N VAL A 60 28.13 -2.86 7.51
CA VAL A 60 27.97 -4.13 6.78
C VAL A 60 27.02 -5.05 7.53
N SER A 61 25.89 -5.40 6.91
CA SER A 61 25.03 -6.46 7.43
C SER A 61 25.64 -7.83 7.15
N PHE A 62 25.74 -8.66 8.18
CA PHE A 62 26.23 -10.05 8.09
C PHE A 62 25.12 -11.04 7.73
N VAL A 63 23.85 -10.61 7.81
CA VAL A 63 22.70 -11.36 7.32
C VAL A 63 22.71 -11.39 5.78
N PRO A 64 22.51 -12.56 5.15
CA PRO A 64 22.36 -12.67 3.70
C PRO A 64 21.09 -11.93 3.25
N LYS A 65 21.22 -10.68 2.85
CA LYS A 65 20.16 -9.94 2.16
C LYS A 65 20.09 -10.41 0.71
N MET A 66 19.25 -11.41 0.46
CA MET A 66 18.81 -11.67 -0.91
C MET A 66 18.07 -10.42 -1.40
N GLY A 67 18.36 -9.96 -2.61
CA GLY A 67 17.85 -8.70 -3.18
C GLY A 67 16.35 -8.69 -3.44
N ARG A 68 15.54 -8.83 -2.39
CA ARG A 68 14.09 -8.72 -2.42
C ARG A 68 13.69 -7.28 -2.11
N PHE A 69 12.57 -6.87 -2.70
CA PHE A 69 11.98 -5.56 -2.51
C PHE A 69 11.83 -5.22 -1.01
N SER A 70 12.47 -4.15 -0.55
CA SER A 70 12.22 -3.58 0.77
C SER A 70 10.99 -2.69 0.73
N LYS A 71 10.17 -2.75 1.78
CA LYS A 71 9.03 -1.85 1.97
C LYS A 71 9.52 -0.40 2.04
N THR A 72 8.73 0.52 1.49
CA THR A 72 9.04 1.96 1.55
C THR A 72 8.74 2.52 2.94
N PHE A 73 7.63 2.12 3.57
CA PHE A 73 7.27 2.56 4.91
C PHE A 73 7.70 1.54 5.97
N SER A 74 8.09 2.04 7.14
CA SER A 74 8.19 1.23 8.35
C SER A 74 6.79 0.76 8.77
N PRO A 75 6.69 -0.28 9.61
CA PRO A 75 5.40 -0.75 10.12
C PRO A 75 4.58 0.37 10.80
N GLU A 76 5.26 1.26 11.52
CA GLU A 76 4.64 2.39 12.22
C GLU A 76 3.98 3.38 11.26
N TYR A 77 4.69 3.79 10.19
CA TYR A 77 4.12 4.70 9.19
C TYR A 77 3.08 4.02 8.30
N GLU A 78 3.22 2.71 8.09
CA GLU A 78 2.23 1.91 7.39
C GLU A 78 0.90 1.89 8.18
N GLU A 79 0.96 1.72 9.49
CA GLU A 79 -0.21 1.79 10.38
C GLU A 79 -0.84 3.19 10.46
N LEU A 80 -0.02 4.23 10.48
CA LEU A 80 -0.49 5.62 10.44
C LEU A 80 -1.31 5.89 9.16
N LEU A 81 -0.86 5.40 8.01
CA LEU A 81 -1.60 5.50 6.75
C LEU A 81 -2.94 4.75 6.81
N VAL A 82 -2.95 3.54 7.38
CA VAL A 82 -4.19 2.75 7.56
C VAL A 82 -5.20 3.50 8.40
N ASN A 83 -4.78 4.04 9.55
CA ASN A 83 -5.65 4.77 10.47
C ASN A 83 -6.20 6.05 9.82
N HIS A 84 -5.38 6.76 9.06
CA HIS A 84 -5.85 7.94 8.34
C HIS A 84 -6.89 7.62 7.26
N VAL A 85 -6.69 6.54 6.49
CA VAL A 85 -7.68 6.09 5.50
C VAL A 85 -9.01 5.70 6.16
N LYS A 86 -8.95 5.04 7.33
CA LYS A 86 -10.15 4.68 8.11
C LYS A 86 -10.89 5.90 8.63
N ASP A 87 -10.18 6.90 9.17
CA ASP A 87 -10.78 8.15 9.64
C ASP A 87 -11.51 8.90 8.51
N LEU A 88 -10.86 9.02 7.35
CA LEU A 88 -11.47 9.65 6.18
C LEU A 88 -12.73 8.91 5.70
N SER A 89 -12.69 7.58 5.71
CA SER A 89 -13.87 6.76 5.41
C SER A 89 -15.01 7.01 6.39
N ASN A 90 -14.72 7.08 7.70
CA ASN A 90 -15.72 7.35 8.74
C ASN A 90 -16.36 8.73 8.61
N ARG A 91 -15.64 9.68 8.02
CA ARG A 91 -16.10 11.05 7.74
C ARG A 91 -16.79 11.20 6.39
N CYS A 92 -17.15 10.09 5.73
CA CYS A 92 -17.76 10.06 4.39
C CYS A 92 -16.90 10.72 3.30
N LEU A 93 -15.57 10.70 3.46
CA LEU A 93 -14.59 11.21 2.49
C LEU A 93 -13.69 10.06 1.99
N PRO A 94 -14.22 9.08 1.26
CA PRO A 94 -13.42 7.96 0.79
C PRO A 94 -12.37 8.42 -0.22
N LEU A 95 -11.13 7.96 -0.05
CA LEU A 95 -10.04 8.26 -0.96
C LEU A 95 -10.12 7.40 -2.22
N MET A 96 -9.98 8.05 -3.38
CA MET A 96 -9.74 7.33 -4.62
C MET A 96 -8.32 6.76 -4.65
N LYS A 97 -8.11 5.68 -5.40
CA LYS A 97 -6.77 5.09 -5.62
C LYS A 97 -5.71 6.12 -6.02
N LYS A 98 -6.04 7.08 -6.90
CA LYS A 98 -5.10 8.12 -7.33
C LYS A 98 -4.72 9.05 -6.18
N GLU A 99 -5.68 9.41 -5.34
CA GLU A 99 -5.47 10.29 -4.18
C GLU A 99 -4.66 9.59 -3.10
N PHE A 100 -4.98 8.33 -2.81
CA PHE A 100 -4.19 7.51 -1.91
C PHE A 100 -2.73 7.37 -2.36
N LEU A 101 -2.49 7.18 -3.67
CA LEU A 101 -1.12 7.12 -4.21
C LEU A 101 -0.37 8.45 -4.10
N LYS A 102 -1.06 9.58 -4.22
CA LYS A 102 -0.47 10.91 -3.98
C LYS A 102 -0.18 11.12 -2.49
N LEU A 103 -1.14 10.83 -1.63
CA LEU A 103 -0.99 10.89 -0.17
C LEU A 103 0.22 10.08 0.32
N ALA A 104 0.39 8.86 -0.20
CA ALA A 104 1.56 8.04 0.12
C ALA A 104 2.88 8.70 -0.34
N TYR A 105 2.89 9.33 -1.52
CA TYR A 105 4.07 10.07 -1.97
C TYR A 105 4.36 11.28 -1.07
N ASP A 106 3.34 12.10 -0.80
CA ASP A 106 3.47 13.31 0.02
C ASP A 106 3.97 12.97 1.43
N LEU A 107 3.48 11.88 2.03
CA LEU A 107 3.94 11.41 3.33
C LEU A 107 5.41 10.96 3.29
N ALA A 108 5.82 10.26 2.23
CA ALA A 108 7.21 9.83 2.10
C ALA A 108 8.17 11.01 1.91
N VAL A 109 7.76 12.03 1.16
CA VAL A 109 8.52 13.28 0.97
C VAL A 109 8.58 14.07 2.28
N ALA A 110 7.44 14.26 2.96
CA ALA A 110 7.36 15.02 4.21
C ALA A 110 8.24 14.41 5.32
N LEU A 111 8.32 13.07 5.37
CA LEU A 111 9.15 12.34 6.34
C LEU A 111 10.59 12.11 5.85
N ASN A 112 10.97 12.64 4.68
CA ASN A 112 12.29 12.43 4.05
C ASN A 112 12.68 10.94 3.94
N ILE A 113 11.70 10.07 3.69
CA ILE A 113 11.93 8.63 3.57
C ILE A 113 12.48 8.34 2.17
N PRO A 114 13.63 7.64 2.04
CA PRO A 114 14.16 7.28 0.73
C PRO A 114 13.19 6.34 0.00
N HIS A 115 12.62 6.82 -1.10
CA HIS A 115 11.58 6.11 -1.85
C HIS A 115 11.90 5.99 -3.34
N ARG A 116 11.33 4.96 -3.97
CA ARG A 116 11.40 4.71 -5.43
C ARG A 116 10.15 5.19 -6.18
N PHE A 117 9.38 6.07 -5.56
CA PHE A 117 8.18 6.64 -6.15
C PHE A 117 8.53 7.59 -7.30
N ASN A 118 7.55 7.85 -8.16
CA ASN A 118 7.77 8.71 -9.31
C ASN A 118 7.64 10.17 -8.87
N CYS A 119 8.77 10.90 -8.88
CA CYS A 119 8.81 12.30 -8.49
C CYS A 119 8.11 13.22 -9.52
N GLU A 120 8.23 12.94 -10.82
CA GLU A 120 7.58 13.73 -11.89
C GLU A 120 6.05 13.72 -11.75
N LYS A 121 5.48 12.56 -11.44
CA LYS A 121 4.03 12.39 -11.23
C LYS A 121 3.61 12.67 -9.79
N SER A 122 4.57 12.88 -8.88
CA SER A 122 4.35 13.07 -7.45
C SER A 122 3.37 12.03 -6.87
N ALA A 123 3.61 10.75 -7.18
CA ALA A 123 2.71 9.67 -6.80
C ALA A 123 3.44 8.33 -6.62
N ALA A 124 2.93 7.53 -5.68
CA ALA A 124 3.35 6.15 -5.50
C ALA A 124 2.92 5.26 -6.68
N GLY A 125 3.65 4.16 -6.87
CA GLY A 125 3.42 3.23 -7.98
C GLY A 125 2.21 2.31 -7.79
N LYS A 126 1.68 1.77 -8.90
CA LYS A 126 0.56 0.81 -8.87
C LYS A 126 0.88 -0.45 -8.05
N HIS A 127 2.13 -0.92 -8.07
CA HIS A 127 2.57 -2.06 -7.27
C HIS A 127 2.50 -1.78 -5.77
N PHE A 128 2.91 -0.58 -5.34
CA PHE A 128 2.80 -0.17 -3.94
C PHE A 128 1.35 -0.29 -3.45
N TYR A 129 0.38 0.18 -4.24
CA TYR A 129 -1.04 0.03 -3.91
C TYR A 129 -1.44 -1.43 -3.70
N TYR A 130 -1.14 -2.32 -4.66
CA TYR A 130 -1.58 -3.71 -4.55
C TYR A 130 -0.91 -4.44 -3.39
N ASP A 131 0.38 -4.20 -3.18
CA ASP A 131 1.12 -4.79 -2.07
C ASP A 131 0.60 -4.27 -0.72
N PHE A 132 0.21 -3.00 -0.63
CA PHE A 132 -0.40 -2.41 0.56
C PHE A 132 -1.78 -3.01 0.84
N MET A 133 -2.66 -3.06 -0.16
CA MET A 133 -4.01 -3.62 0.00
C MET A 133 -3.98 -5.14 0.30
N ALA A 134 -3.00 -5.87 -0.24
CA ALA A 134 -2.84 -7.29 0.06
C ALA A 134 -2.44 -7.54 1.53
N ARG A 135 -1.77 -6.58 2.17
CA ARG A 135 -1.40 -6.66 3.60
C ARG A 135 -2.52 -6.22 4.52
N HIS A 136 -3.41 -5.35 4.04
CA HIS A 136 -4.52 -4.78 4.81
C HIS A 136 -5.86 -5.13 4.12
N PRO A 137 -6.30 -6.40 4.20
CA PRO A 137 -7.51 -6.86 3.52
C PRO A 137 -8.80 -6.26 4.11
N ASP A 138 -8.72 -5.66 5.31
CA ASP A 138 -9.78 -4.89 5.96
C ASP A 138 -10.01 -3.53 5.30
N LEU A 139 -9.06 -3.03 4.51
CA LEU A 139 -9.21 -1.80 3.74
C LEU A 139 -9.79 -2.07 2.35
N SER A 140 -10.76 -1.26 1.96
CA SER A 140 -11.28 -1.22 0.59
C SER A 140 -11.35 0.22 0.11
N LEU A 141 -10.44 0.59 -0.79
CA LEU A 141 -10.47 1.89 -1.47
C LEU A 141 -11.46 1.78 -2.64
N ARG A 142 -12.69 2.23 -2.42
CA ARG A 142 -13.72 2.31 -3.46
C ARG A 142 -13.68 3.65 -4.16
N THR A 143 -13.95 3.65 -5.45
CA THR A 143 -14.35 4.90 -6.11
C THR A 143 -15.68 5.31 -5.48
N PRO A 144 -15.78 6.52 -4.89
CA PRO A 144 -17.08 7.01 -4.44
C PRO A 144 -18.04 6.92 -5.62
N GLU A 145 -19.23 6.35 -5.40
CA GLU A 145 -20.33 6.62 -6.31
C GLU A 145 -20.49 8.13 -6.36
N SER A 146 -20.73 8.67 -7.55
CA SER A 146 -20.92 10.11 -7.73
C SER A 146 -22.18 10.55 -6.97
N MET A 147 -22.03 10.77 -5.68
CA MET A 147 -22.98 11.52 -4.88
C MET A 147 -22.92 12.91 -5.48
N SER A 148 -23.97 13.31 -6.19
CA SER A 148 -24.01 14.63 -6.79
C SER A 148 -23.72 15.66 -5.70
N MET A 149 -22.96 16.71 -6.01
CA MET A 149 -22.69 17.81 -5.08
C MET A 149 -23.99 18.28 -4.38
N MET A 150 -25.12 18.27 -5.12
CA MET A 150 -26.46 18.54 -4.60
C MET A 150 -26.92 17.59 -3.48
N ARG A 151 -26.59 16.30 -3.53
CA ARG A 151 -26.94 15.35 -2.45
C ARG A 151 -26.15 15.66 -1.17
N ALA A 152 -24.85 15.95 -1.28
CA ALA A 152 -24.03 16.32 -0.12
C ALA A 152 -24.49 17.66 0.49
N VAL A 153 -24.85 18.63 -0.36
CA VAL A 153 -25.37 19.94 0.10
C VAL A 153 -26.79 19.81 0.68
N GLY A 154 -27.62 18.92 0.15
CA GLY A 154 -28.99 18.66 0.63
C GLY A 154 -29.06 17.85 1.92
N PHE A 155 -28.01 17.06 2.23
CA PHE A 155 -27.89 16.29 3.47
C PHE A 155 -27.32 17.12 4.64
N ASN A 156 -27.84 18.34 4.83
CA ASN A 156 -27.53 19.15 6.01
C ASN A 156 -28.73 19.17 6.97
N LYS A 157 -28.47 19.32 8.28
CA LYS A 157 -29.52 19.31 9.31
C LYS A 157 -30.71 20.24 8.99
N PRO A 158 -30.52 21.53 8.66
CA PRO A 158 -31.66 22.41 8.40
C PRO A 158 -32.46 22.03 7.15
N GLN A 159 -31.82 21.50 6.09
CA GLN A 159 -32.52 21.05 4.88
C GLN A 159 -33.30 19.76 5.13
N VAL A 160 -32.74 18.82 5.90
CA VAL A 160 -33.42 17.59 6.31
C VAL A 160 -34.61 17.92 7.21
N ASP A 161 -34.42 18.81 8.19
CA ASP A 161 -35.48 19.26 9.08
C ASP A 161 -36.61 19.96 8.27
N LEU A 162 -36.27 20.83 7.32
CA LEU A 162 -37.25 21.48 6.44
C LEU A 162 -38.04 20.48 5.57
N PHE A 163 -37.36 19.45 5.04
CA PHE A 163 -38.01 18.39 4.28
C PHE A 163 -39.08 17.67 5.12
N PHE A 164 -38.73 17.23 6.33
CA PHE A 164 -39.68 16.51 7.19
C PHE A 164 -40.81 17.42 7.70
N ILE A 165 -40.55 18.69 7.97
CA ILE A 165 -41.60 19.67 8.31
C ILE A 165 -42.60 19.80 7.15
N ASN A 166 -42.12 19.90 5.91
CA ASN A 166 -43.00 20.02 4.75
C ASN A 166 -43.77 18.72 4.48
N LEU A 167 -43.11 17.57 4.64
CA LEU A 167 -43.74 16.26 4.51
C LEU A 167 -44.87 16.09 5.53
N ASP A 168 -44.63 16.43 6.79
CA ASP A 168 -45.62 16.33 7.89
C ASP A 168 -46.84 17.21 7.63
N LYS A 169 -46.61 18.46 7.18
CA LYS A 169 -47.69 19.38 6.76
C LYS A 169 -48.56 18.80 5.65
N LEU A 170 -47.94 18.22 4.61
CA LEU A 170 -48.66 17.64 3.47
C LEU A 170 -49.39 16.35 3.86
N MET A 171 -48.77 15.51 4.68
CA MET A 171 -49.40 14.28 5.21
C MET A 171 -50.64 14.61 6.04
N THR A 172 -50.56 15.62 6.92
CA THR A 172 -51.70 16.07 7.74
C THR A 172 -52.82 16.68 6.90
N LEU A 173 -52.48 17.46 5.87
CA LEU A 173 -53.46 18.15 5.03
C LEU A 173 -54.23 17.21 4.10
N TYR A 174 -53.53 16.25 3.48
CA TYR A 174 -54.11 15.41 2.43
C TYR A 174 -54.36 13.96 2.84
N ASN A 175 -53.81 13.52 3.98
CA ASN A 175 -53.95 12.16 4.52
C ASN A 175 -53.71 11.07 3.46
N PHE A 176 -52.55 11.13 2.80
CA PHE A 176 -52.20 10.17 1.77
C PHE A 176 -52.24 8.74 2.33
N SER A 177 -53.02 7.86 1.70
CA SER A 177 -52.95 6.42 1.96
C SER A 177 -51.53 5.92 1.66
N PRO A 178 -51.00 4.96 2.45
CA PRO A 178 -49.70 4.34 2.16
C PRO A 178 -49.57 3.81 0.73
N SER A 179 -50.68 3.38 0.11
CA SER A 179 -50.72 2.92 -1.28
C SER A 179 -50.37 4.00 -2.32
N ASN A 180 -50.42 5.28 -1.93
CA ASN A 180 -50.19 6.43 -2.80
C ASN A 180 -48.86 7.14 -2.49
N ILE A 181 -48.05 6.58 -1.60
CA ILE A 181 -46.73 7.10 -1.24
C ILE A 181 -45.69 6.25 -1.94
N TYR A 182 -45.01 6.85 -2.91
CA TYR A 182 -43.97 6.18 -3.68
C TYR A 182 -42.61 6.72 -3.25
N ASN A 183 -41.65 5.83 -3.00
CA ASN A 183 -40.26 6.26 -2.92
C ASN A 183 -39.81 6.69 -4.32
N CYS A 184 -39.13 7.83 -4.39
CA CYS A 184 -38.59 8.35 -5.64
C CYS A 184 -37.06 8.21 -5.65
N ASP A 185 -36.57 7.04 -5.23
CA ASP A 185 -35.20 6.63 -5.51
C ASP A 185 -35.16 5.93 -6.88
N GLU A 186 -34.28 6.41 -7.76
CA GLU A 186 -34.02 5.85 -9.10
C GLU A 186 -35.08 6.11 -10.20
N THR A 187 -35.48 7.36 -10.44
CA THR A 187 -35.81 7.74 -11.83
C THR A 187 -34.53 7.92 -12.62
N GLY A 188 -34.18 6.92 -13.43
CA GLY A 188 -32.97 6.83 -14.26
C GLY A 188 -32.90 7.84 -15.42
N VAL A 189 -33.09 9.14 -15.16
CA VAL A 189 -32.78 10.20 -16.13
C VAL A 189 -31.33 10.61 -15.94
N SER A 190 -30.43 9.87 -16.57
CA SER A 190 -29.00 10.16 -16.60
C SER A 190 -28.73 11.37 -17.50
N CYS A 191 -28.58 12.57 -16.93
CA CYS A 191 -27.99 13.72 -17.63
C CYS A 191 -26.45 13.64 -17.71
N VAL A 192 -25.85 12.54 -17.26
CA VAL A 192 -24.39 12.34 -17.25
C VAL A 192 -24.00 11.56 -18.53
N GLN A 193 -23.06 12.10 -19.30
CA GLN A 193 -22.47 11.39 -20.44
C GLN A 193 -21.76 10.11 -19.94
N LYS A 194 -22.13 8.94 -20.51
CA LYS A 194 -21.53 7.65 -20.15
C LYS A 194 -20.03 7.65 -20.47
N HIS A 195 -19.19 7.49 -19.47
CA HIS A 195 -17.83 6.96 -19.65
C HIS A 195 -17.83 5.43 -19.44
N GLN A 196 -16.92 4.77 -20.15
CA GLN A 196 -16.87 3.32 -20.44
C GLN A 196 -17.09 2.38 -19.24
N LYS A 197 -17.86 1.30 -19.47
CA LYS A 197 -18.26 0.24 -18.51
C LYS A 197 -17.06 -0.52 -17.93
N LEU A 198 -17.10 -0.86 -16.63
CA LEU A 198 -16.44 -2.05 -16.08
C LEU A 198 -17.37 -2.74 -15.05
N SER A 199 -17.30 -4.08 -15.07
CA SER A 199 -18.25 -5.07 -14.54
C SER A 199 -18.45 -5.07 -13.03
N LEU A 200 -19.72 -5.12 -12.61
CA LEU A 200 -20.16 -5.41 -11.24
C LEU A 200 -20.36 -6.92 -11.05
N GLN A 201 -19.87 -7.48 -9.94
CA GLN A 201 -20.41 -8.70 -9.34
C GLN A 201 -20.95 -8.38 -7.94
N LYS A 202 -22.20 -8.81 -7.72
CA LYS A 202 -23.03 -8.61 -6.53
C LYS A 202 -22.39 -9.20 -5.28
N LEU A 203 -22.77 -8.67 -4.10
CA LEU A 203 -23.16 -9.53 -3.00
C LEU A 203 -24.14 -8.86 -2.04
N PHE A 204 -25.14 -9.67 -1.69
CA PHE A 204 -26.26 -9.44 -0.79
C PHE A 204 -25.80 -8.93 0.59
N VAL A 205 -26.59 -8.00 1.13
CA VAL A 205 -26.58 -7.70 2.56
C VAL A 205 -27.68 -8.54 3.20
N LYS A 206 -27.33 -9.25 4.27
CA LYS A 206 -28.27 -9.90 5.19
C LYS A 206 -28.82 -8.84 6.14
#